data_AF-A0A0F7IDL4-F1
#
_entry.id   AF-A0A0F7IDL4-F1
#
_cell.length_a   1.000
_cell.length_b   1.000
_cell.length_c   1.000
_cell.angle_alpha   90.00
_cell.angle_beta   90.00
_cell.angle_gamma   90.00
#
_symmetry.space_group_name_H-M   'P 1'
#
loop_
_entity.id
_entity.type
_entity.pdbx_description
1 polymer ?
#
loop_
_entity_poly.entity_id
_entity_poly.type
_entity_poly.pdbx_seq_one_letter_code
_entity_poly.pdbx_strand_id
1 'polypeptide(L)' 'MQRIPCRVFKWENALNIMDIQTELADIKRILTEMSRKLDELLEEKEITAMMKLSEVSLKDFLDDEPDIYSIKDVKVRYR' A
#
# COMPACT_ATOMS: atom_id res chain seq x y z
N MET A 1 -22.79 -52.27 -6.89
CA MET A 1 -22.39 -51.47 -5.70
C MET A 1 -20.95 -51.85 -5.33
N GLN A 2 -19.97 -51.02 -5.70
CA GLN A 2 -18.58 -51.22 -5.26
C GLN A 2 -18.45 -50.72 -3.82
N ARG A 3 -18.01 -51.59 -2.88
CA ARG A 3 -17.72 -51.18 -1.50
C ARG A 3 -16.36 -50.50 -1.48
N ILE A 4 -16.34 -49.18 -1.41
CA ILE A 4 -15.10 -48.42 -1.19
C ILE A 4 -14.61 -48.73 0.24
N PRO A 5 -13.35 -49.14 0.43
CA PRO A 5 -12.83 -49.45 1.77
C PRO A 5 -12.77 -48.17 2.62
N CYS A 6 -13.32 -48.21 3.84
CA CYS A 6 -13.40 -47.06 4.76
C CYS A 6 -12.05 -46.36 5.00
N ARG A 7 -10.93 -47.07 4.79
CA ARG A 7 -9.59 -46.51 4.89
C ARG A 7 -9.31 -45.48 3.79
N VAL A 8 -9.70 -45.73 2.54
CA VAL A 8 -9.50 -44.81 1.40
C VAL A 8 -10.30 -43.53 1.60
N PHE A 9 -11.58 -43.66 1.98
CA PHE A 9 -12.44 -42.50 2.28
C PHE A 9 -11.89 -41.61 3.41
N LYS A 10 -11.22 -42.20 4.42
CA LYS A 10 -10.61 -41.44 5.51
C LYS A 10 -9.40 -40.61 5.05
N TRP A 11 -8.60 -41.12 4.10
CA TRP A 11 -7.46 -40.39 3.53
C TRP A 11 -7.89 -39.29 2.57
N GLU A 12 -8.88 -39.54 1.73
CA GLU A 12 -9.44 -38.53 0.82
C GLU A 12 -10.02 -37.33 1.58
N ASN A 13 -10.72 -37.58 2.69
CA ASN A 13 -11.20 -36.50 3.56
C ASN A 13 -10.05 -35.74 4.23
N ALA A 14 -8.99 -36.43 4.67
CA ALA A 14 -7.82 -35.79 5.26
C ALA A 14 -7.05 -34.93 4.24
N LEU A 15 -6.94 -35.38 3.00
CA LEU A 15 -6.37 -34.63 1.87
C LEU A 15 -7.18 -33.36 1.58
N ASN A 16 -8.51 -33.48 1.40
CA ASN A 16 -9.39 -32.33 1.19
C ASN A 16 -9.32 -31.31 2.33
N ILE A 17 -9.25 -31.77 3.59
CA ILE A 17 -9.10 -30.87 4.75
C ILE A 17 -7.76 -30.13 4.69
N MET A 18 -6.68 -30.80 4.30
CA MET A 18 -5.36 -30.20 4.19
C MET A 18 -5.31 -29.17 3.04
N ASP A 19 -5.92 -29.47 1.90
CA ASP A 19 -5.99 -28.54 0.76
C ASP A 19 -6.79 -27.28 1.13
N ILE A 20 -7.98 -27.42 1.73
CA ILE A 20 -8.78 -26.28 2.21
C ILE A 20 -8.02 -25.44 3.24
N GLN A 21 -7.26 -26.08 4.13
CA GLN A 21 -6.45 -25.35 5.11
C GLN A 21 -5.34 -24.53 4.44
N THR A 22 -4.71 -25.06 3.39
CA THR A 22 -3.68 -24.33 2.64
C THR A 22 -4.27 -23.14 1.90
N GLU A 23 -5.40 -23.32 1.21
CA GLU A 23 -6.10 -22.24 0.50
C GLU A 23 -6.55 -21.13 1.48
N LEU A 24 -7.08 -21.50 2.65
CA LEU A 24 -7.45 -20.53 3.68
C LEU A 24 -6.24 -19.75 4.22
N ALA A 25 -5.08 -20.41 4.36
CA ALA A 25 -3.85 -19.74 4.79
C ALA A 25 -3.38 -18.74 3.73
N ASP A 26 -3.47 -19.10 2.45
CA ASP A 26 -3.12 -18.21 1.34
C ASP A 26 -4.08 -17.02 1.22
N ILE A 27 -5.40 -17.24 1.34
CA ILE A 27 -6.39 -16.17 1.35
C ILE A 27 -6.10 -15.18 2.49
N LYS A 28 -5.81 -15.68 3.70
CA LYS A 28 -5.47 -14.82 4.84
C LYS A 28 -4.20 -14.00 4.55
N ARG A 29 -3.17 -14.63 4.00
CA ARG A 29 -1.91 -13.94 3.64
C ARG A 29 -2.16 -12.82 2.64
N ILE A 30 -2.91 -13.09 1.57
CA ILE A 30 -3.25 -12.09 0.55
C ILE A 30 -4.08 -10.96 1.15
N LEU A 31 -5.05 -11.27 2.02
CA LEU A 31 -5.86 -10.26 2.70
C LEU A 31 -4.99 -9.33 3.55
N THR A 32 -4.07 -9.87 4.34
CA THR A 32 -3.16 -9.06 5.16
C THR A 32 -2.26 -8.18 4.28
N GLU A 33 -1.77 -8.69 3.16
CA GLU A 33 -0.95 -7.90 2.23
C GLU A 33 -1.76 -6.79 1.55
N MET A 34 -3.02 -7.06 1.16
CA MET A 34 -3.93 -6.06 0.62
C MET A 34 -4.22 -4.95 1.63
N SER A 35 -4.50 -5.32 2.89
CA SER A 35 -4.72 -4.34 3.95
C SER A 35 -3.51 -3.42 4.14
N ARG A 36 -2.29 -3.99 4.21
CA ARG A 36 -1.07 -3.18 4.34
C ARG A 36 -0.89 -2.19 3.18
N LYS A 37 -1.10 -2.64 1.93
CA LYS A 37 -0.98 -1.77 0.74
C LYS A 37 -2.04 -0.67 0.72
N LEU A 38 -3.23 -0.94 1.24
CA LEU A 38 -4.27 0.09 1.37
C LEU A 38 -3.88 1.16 2.38
N ASP A 39 -3.30 0.76 3.52
CA ASP A 39 -2.83 1.70 4.53
C ASP A 39 -1.70 2.61 3.97
N GLU A 40 -0.73 2.03 3.27
CA GLU A 40 0.36 2.78 2.59
C GLU A 40 -0.20 3.81 1.58
N LEU A 41 -1.17 3.42 0.75
CA LEU A 41 -1.80 4.32 -0.23
C LEU A 41 -2.62 5.44 0.42
N LEU A 42 -3.24 5.18 1.57
CA LEU A 42 -3.97 6.20 2.32
C LEU A 42 -3.00 7.24 2.89
N GLU A 43 -1.90 6.82 3.49
CA GLU A 43 -0.88 7.72 4.04
C GLU A 43 -0.32 8.66 2.95
N GLU A 44 0.06 8.12 1.79
CA GLU A 44 0.55 8.93 0.66
C GLU A 44 -0.47 9.98 0.19
N LYS A 45 -1.75 9.59 0.16
CA LYS A 45 -2.83 10.51 -0.22
C LYS A 45 -3.07 11.59 0.81
N GLU A 46 -3.02 11.26 2.09
CA GLU A 46 -3.15 12.23 3.17
C GLU A 46 -2.02 13.26 3.12
N ILE A 47 -0.78 12.81 2.96
CA ILE A 47 0.38 13.69 2.79
C ILE A 47 0.19 14.60 1.59
N THR A 48 -0.18 14.05 0.43
CA THR A 48 -0.37 14.83 -0.80
C THR A 48 -1.51 15.85 -0.66
N ALA A 49 -2.61 15.46 0.00
CA ALA A 49 -3.73 16.36 0.26
C ALA A 49 -3.33 17.50 1.19
N MET A 50 -2.60 17.20 2.27
CA MET A 50 -2.07 18.20 3.19
C MET A 50 -1.12 19.16 2.48
N MET A 51 -0.20 18.65 1.66
CA MET A 51 0.71 19.49 0.86
C MET A 51 -0.05 20.45 -0.05
N LYS A 52 -1.07 19.98 -0.77
CA LYS A 52 -1.89 20.82 -1.65
C LYS A 52 -2.70 21.86 -0.88
N LEU A 53 -3.24 21.50 0.29
CA LEU A 53 -3.94 22.45 1.14
C LEU A 53 -3.02 23.54 1.64
N SER A 54 -1.79 23.19 2.05
CA SER A 54 -0.77 24.16 2.43
C SER A 54 -0.37 25.05 1.25
N GLU A 55 -0.16 24.48 0.06
CA GLU A 55 0.15 25.25 -1.16
C GLU A 55 -0.94 26.30 -1.43
N VAL A 56 -2.20 25.89 -1.46
CA VAL A 56 -3.33 26.82 -1.71
C VAL A 56 -3.43 27.87 -0.60
N SER A 57 -3.25 27.49 0.66
CA SER A 57 -3.35 28.41 1.80
C SER A 57 -2.21 29.43 1.84
N LEU A 58 -1.00 29.06 1.40
CA LEU A 58 0.17 29.95 1.41
C LEU A 58 0.36 30.70 0.09
N LYS A 59 -0.36 30.33 -0.97
CA LYS A 59 -0.20 30.94 -2.30
C LYS A 59 -0.30 32.46 -2.26
N ASP A 60 -1.40 32.99 -1.72
CA ASP A 60 -1.63 34.44 -1.67
C ASP A 60 -0.58 35.15 -0.80
N PHE A 61 -0.07 34.49 0.25
CA PHE A 61 0.99 35.03 1.10
C PHE A 61 2.33 35.13 0.37
N LEU A 62 2.68 34.10 -0.41
CA LEU A 62 3.94 34.04 -1.15
C LEU A 62 3.91 34.89 -2.44
N ASP A 63 2.74 35.07 -3.06
CA ASP A 63 2.57 35.91 -4.25
C ASP A 63 2.85 37.39 -3.95
N ASP A 64 2.67 37.82 -2.70
CA ASP A 64 2.98 39.18 -2.22
C ASP A 64 4.47 39.39 -1.88
N GLU A 65 5.28 38.32 -1.83
CA GLU A 65 6.71 38.44 -1.52
C GLU A 65 7.52 38.93 -2.73
N PRO A 66 8.39 39.95 -2.56
CA PRO A 66 9.27 40.40 -3.63
C PRO A 66 10.30 39.33 -3.99
N ASP A 67 10.58 39.15 -5.29
CA ASP A 67 11.63 38.26 -5.77
C ASP A 67 13.02 38.83 -5.43
N ILE A 68 13.56 38.42 -4.28
CA ILE A 68 14.81 38.94 -3.69
C ILE A 68 16.07 38.26 -4.24
N TYR A 69 15.96 37.27 -5.12
CA TYR A 69 17.10 36.59 -5.74
C TYR A 69 16.95 36.48 -7.25
N SER A 70 17.83 37.15 -7.99
CA SER A 70 17.90 37.00 -9.44
C SER A 70 18.76 35.80 -9.82
N ILE A 71 18.54 35.26 -11.02
CA ILE A 71 19.45 34.29 -11.67
C ILE A 71 20.91 34.77 -11.70
N LYS A 72 21.13 36.10 -11.65
CA LYS A 72 22.46 36.71 -11.57
C LYS A 72 23.15 36.51 -10.22
N ASP A 73 22.38 36.26 -9.16
CA ASP A 73 22.85 36.05 -7.79
C ASP A 73 23.22 34.59 -7.51
N VAL A 74 22.93 33.68 -8.46
CA VAL A 74 23.36 32.26 -8.48
C VAL A 74 24.86 32.15 -8.80
N LYS A 75 25.70 32.95 -8.14
CA LYS A 75 27.17 32.84 -8.14
C LYS A 75 27.63 32.21 -6.83
N VAL A 76 27.13 31.03 -6.51
CA VAL A 76 27.82 30.19 -5.52
C VAL A 76 29.03 29.60 -6.22
N ARG A 77 30.19 30.26 -6.04
CA ARG A 77 31.49 29.66 -6.30
C ARG A 77 31.62 28.44 -5.40
N TYR A 78 31.31 27.26 -5.91
CA TYR A 78 31.91 26.04 -5.37
C TYR A 78 33.37 26.06 -5.79
N ARG A 79 34.26 26.27 -4.80
CA ARG A 79 35.70 26.05 -4.91
C ARG A 79 36.01 24.65 -4.42
#